data_AF-A0A4V2G7X1-F1
#
_entry.id   AF-A0A4V2G7X1-F1
#
_cell.length_a   1.000
_cell.length_b   1.000
_cell.length_c   1.000
_cell.angle_alpha   90.00
_cell.angle_beta   90.00
_cell.angle_gamma   90.00
#
_symmetry.space_group_name_H-M   'P 1'
#
loop_
_entity.id
_entity.type
_entity.pdbx_description
1 polymer ?
#
loop_
_entity_poly.entity_id
_entity_poly.type
_entity_poly.pdbx_seq_one_letter_code
_entity_poly.pdbx_strand_id
1 'polypeptide(L)'
;MPSTSSPTTRPSRTRTRAGVSLLAVAATVLVPAAPAAAAPDGPVAATVTAPLVRFLPDWITTVEGAIVANSTVLVDYDPARLPTCRAQYAGGDAWSINVEYRVDGGTVQRQPVTQLDSNRKQAKVLASVPLAADAHEVELWFVSGDRAGCREYDSRYGANYRFPVAR
;
A
#
# COMPACT_ATOMS: atom_id res chain seq x y z
N MET A 1 35.95 28.18 -13.10
CA MET A 1 37.02 28.51 -12.12
C MET A 1 36.87 27.57 -10.94
N PRO A 2 37.94 26.95 -10.43
CA PRO A 2 37.91 26.06 -9.25
C PRO A 2 38.24 26.81 -7.94
N SER A 3 38.25 26.07 -6.82
CA SER A 3 38.64 26.49 -5.45
C SER A 3 37.59 27.37 -4.72
N THR A 4 37.47 27.39 -3.38
CA THR A 4 38.30 26.81 -2.29
C THR A 4 37.48 25.95 -1.30
N SER A 5 38.14 25.36 -0.30
CA SER A 5 37.58 24.38 0.66
C SER A 5 37.72 24.82 2.13
N SER A 6 36.80 24.37 3.00
CA SER A 6 37.08 23.94 4.40
C SER A 6 37.54 25.01 5.44
N PRO A 7 37.68 24.68 6.76
CA PRO A 7 36.87 23.79 7.63
C PRO A 7 36.59 24.37 9.05
N THR A 8 36.00 23.54 9.93
CA THR A 8 36.25 23.48 11.41
C THR A 8 35.89 24.68 12.33
N THR A 9 35.08 24.41 13.37
CA THR A 9 35.49 24.55 14.80
C THR A 9 34.43 23.99 15.77
N ARG A 10 34.88 23.20 16.76
CA ARG A 10 34.09 22.80 17.95
C ARG A 10 34.98 22.81 19.20
N PRO A 11 34.57 23.55 20.25
CA PRO A 11 34.60 23.09 21.64
C PRO A 11 33.14 23.10 22.17
N SER A 12 32.72 23.22 23.44
CA SER A 12 33.36 23.52 24.73
C SER A 12 32.65 22.72 25.85
N ARG A 13 32.94 23.02 27.13
CA ARG A 13 32.21 22.50 28.30
C ARG A 13 32.22 23.51 29.45
N THR A 14 31.10 23.65 30.15
CA THR A 14 30.98 24.02 31.57
C THR A 14 29.63 23.48 32.04
N ARG A 15 29.45 22.60 33.03
CA ARG A 15 30.03 22.40 34.38
C ARG A 15 29.81 23.57 35.35
N THR A 16 28.78 23.41 36.18
CA THR A 16 28.77 23.83 37.59
C THR A 16 28.11 22.71 38.42
N ARG A 17 28.40 22.63 39.72
CA ARG A 17 27.90 21.61 40.67
C ARG A 17 27.55 22.29 41.99
N ALA A 18 26.78 21.55 42.81
CA ALA A 18 26.61 21.70 44.26
C ALA A 18 25.68 22.80 44.80
N GLY A 19 24.88 22.36 45.77
CA GLY A 19 23.94 23.07 46.63
C GLY A 19 23.29 21.97 47.49
N VAL A 20 23.33 22.08 48.82
CA VAL A 20 23.13 20.94 49.74
C VAL A 20 22.00 21.22 50.74
N SER A 21 21.26 20.15 51.06
CA SER A 21 20.38 19.82 52.21
C SER A 21 20.07 20.90 53.27
N LEU A 22 18.90 20.89 53.92
CA LEU A 22 18.41 19.83 54.83
C LEU A 22 16.93 20.02 55.25
N LEU A 23 16.35 18.98 55.86
CA LEU A 23 15.13 18.98 56.71
C LEU A 23 13.77 19.21 55.97
N ALA A 24 12.62 18.70 56.45
CA ALA A 24 12.33 17.97 57.70
C ALA A 24 11.13 17.00 57.62
N VAL A 25 11.16 15.97 58.51
CA VAL A 25 10.02 15.27 59.16
C VAL A 25 9.05 14.44 58.27
N ALA A 26 8.52 13.36 58.88
CA ALA A 26 7.74 12.30 58.23
C ALA A 26 6.26 12.30 58.64
N ALA A 27 5.42 11.65 57.82
CA ALA A 27 4.14 11.06 58.23
C ALA A 27 3.85 9.82 57.38
N THR A 28 3.47 8.69 58.00
CA THR A 28 3.17 7.42 57.31
C THR A 28 1.67 7.19 57.20
N VAL A 29 1.20 6.84 56.00
CA VAL A 29 -0.03 6.06 55.79
C VAL A 29 0.27 4.98 54.76
N LEU A 30 0.16 3.71 55.14
CA LEU A 30 0.28 2.56 54.23
C LEU A 30 -1.11 2.22 53.69
N VAL A 31 -1.45 2.72 52.49
CA VAL A 31 -2.70 2.37 51.82
C VAL A 31 -2.49 1.09 51.00
N PRO A 32 -3.26 0.01 51.22
CA PRO A 32 -3.18 -1.20 50.41
C PRO A 32 -3.71 -0.93 48.99
N ALA A 33 -3.07 -1.51 47.98
CA ALA A 33 -3.46 -1.34 46.59
C ALA A 33 -4.81 -2.02 46.29
N ALA A 34 -5.80 -1.23 45.86
CA ALA A 34 -7.04 -1.74 45.29
C ALA A 34 -6.80 -2.25 43.85
N PRO A 35 -7.40 -3.37 43.43
CA PRO A 35 -7.17 -3.93 42.10
C PRO A 35 -7.91 -3.18 40.99
N ALA A 36 -7.28 -3.19 39.81
CA ALA A 36 -7.85 -2.97 38.47
C ALA A 36 -9.26 -2.36 38.38
N ALA A 37 -9.36 -1.04 38.29
CA ALA A 37 -10.43 -0.43 37.50
C ALA A 37 -10.18 -0.79 36.03
N ALA A 38 -10.91 -1.77 35.51
CA ALA A 38 -10.81 -2.16 34.10
C ALA A 38 -11.15 -0.96 33.21
N ALA A 39 -10.39 -0.78 32.13
CA ALA A 39 -10.79 0.14 31.07
C ALA A 39 -12.10 -0.36 30.44
N PRO A 40 -12.99 0.52 29.99
CA PRO A 40 -14.12 0.11 29.17
C PRO A 40 -13.60 -0.30 27.79
N ASP A 41 -13.28 -1.59 27.63
CA ASP A 41 -13.07 -2.26 26.34
C ASP A 41 -14.42 -2.36 25.59
N GLY A 42 -15.01 -1.21 25.30
CA GLY A 42 -16.06 -1.11 24.31
C GLY A 42 -15.49 -1.52 22.95
N PRO A 43 -16.27 -2.19 22.09
CA PRO A 43 -15.78 -2.66 20.81
C PRO A 43 -15.34 -1.46 19.96
N VAL A 44 -14.02 -1.27 19.85
CA VAL A 44 -13.42 -0.37 18.88
C VAL A 44 -13.87 -0.85 17.51
N ALA A 45 -14.80 -0.12 16.89
CA ALA A 45 -15.34 -0.46 15.59
C ALA A 45 -14.18 -0.51 14.59
N ALA A 46 -13.79 -1.71 14.18
CA ALA A 46 -12.70 -1.89 13.25
C ALA A 46 -13.07 -1.21 11.94
N THR A 47 -12.37 -0.13 11.60
CA THR A 47 -12.50 0.52 10.30
C THR A 47 -12.12 -0.51 9.24
N VAL A 48 -13.13 -1.05 8.53
CA VAL A 48 -12.92 -2.03 7.46
C VAL A 48 -12.35 -1.31 6.24
N THR A 49 -11.06 -1.01 6.30
CA THR A 49 -10.27 -0.61 5.14
C THR A 49 -10.35 -1.73 4.12
N ALA A 50 -10.79 -1.42 2.90
CA ALA A 50 -10.88 -2.41 1.83
C ALA A 50 -9.50 -3.04 1.58
N PRO A 51 -9.41 -4.38 1.46
CA PRO A 51 -8.13 -5.06 1.28
C PRO A 51 -7.46 -4.61 -0.01
N LEU A 52 -6.15 -4.37 0.06
CA LEU A 52 -5.37 -3.70 -0.98
C LEU A 52 -4.20 -4.56 -1.42
N VAL A 53 -4.28 -5.07 -2.65
CA VAL A 53 -3.18 -5.78 -3.31
C VAL A 53 -2.36 -4.77 -4.11
N ARG A 54 -1.05 -4.67 -3.83
CA ARG A 54 -0.13 -3.79 -4.56
C ARG A 54 0.84 -4.59 -5.42
N PHE A 55 1.02 -4.15 -6.66
CA PHE A 55 1.96 -4.71 -7.63
C PHE A 55 3.03 -3.66 -7.92
N LEU A 56 4.03 -3.61 -7.06
CA LEU A 56 5.11 -2.63 -7.05
C LEU A 56 6.19 -2.98 -8.11
N PRO A 57 7.15 -2.08 -8.40
CA PRO A 57 8.33 -2.38 -9.23
C PRO A 57 9.12 -3.61 -8.75
N ASP A 58 10.09 -4.03 -9.57
CA ASP A 58 10.95 -5.19 -9.31
C ASP A 58 10.19 -6.50 -9.03
N TRP A 59 8.98 -6.61 -9.59
CA TRP A 59 8.04 -7.74 -9.45
C TRP A 59 7.56 -8.02 -8.02
N ILE A 60 7.74 -7.06 -7.10
CA ILE A 60 7.28 -7.15 -5.71
C ILE A 60 5.75 -7.03 -5.66
N THR A 61 5.09 -8.00 -5.02
CA THR A 61 3.64 -7.96 -4.75
C THR A 61 3.39 -8.01 -3.25
N THR A 62 2.51 -7.14 -2.74
CA THR A 62 2.11 -7.12 -1.33
C THR A 62 0.59 -7.13 -1.18
N VAL A 63 0.10 -7.58 -0.02
CA VAL A 63 -1.33 -7.58 0.34
C VAL A 63 -1.47 -6.91 1.70
N GLU A 64 -2.39 -5.97 1.81
CA GLU A 64 -2.77 -5.30 3.06
C GLU A 64 -4.24 -5.56 3.37
N GLY A 65 -4.54 -5.94 4.62
CA GLY A 65 -5.86 -6.44 5.00
C GLY A 65 -6.11 -7.89 4.58
N ALA A 66 -7.24 -8.45 5.01
CA ALA A 66 -7.71 -9.77 4.58
C ALA A 66 -8.66 -9.62 3.39
N ILE A 67 -8.48 -10.43 2.35
CA ILE A 67 -9.43 -10.54 1.24
C ILE A 67 -10.60 -11.42 1.71
N VAL A 68 -11.82 -10.87 1.73
CA VAL A 68 -13.03 -11.52 2.26
C VAL A 68 -14.13 -11.56 1.19
N ALA A 69 -14.97 -12.58 1.22
CA ALA A 69 -16.17 -12.69 0.38
C ALA A 69 -17.14 -11.53 0.65
N ASN A 70 -18.04 -11.25 -0.30
CA ASN A 70 -19.00 -10.14 -0.24
C ASN A 70 -18.34 -8.75 0.03
N SER A 71 -17.13 -8.53 -0.48
CA SER A 71 -16.36 -7.30 -0.32
C SER A 71 -15.78 -6.81 -1.65
N THR A 72 -14.99 -5.72 -1.63
CA THR A 72 -14.24 -5.25 -2.80
C THR A 72 -12.76 -5.20 -2.47
N VAL A 73 -11.95 -5.85 -3.29
CA VAL A 73 -10.48 -5.76 -3.25
C VAL A 73 -10.05 -4.57 -4.10
N LEU A 74 -9.19 -3.72 -3.54
CA LEU A 74 -8.52 -2.66 -4.27
C LEU A 74 -7.23 -3.21 -4.88
N VAL A 75 -6.98 -2.92 -6.15
CA VAL A 75 -5.77 -3.30 -6.87
C VAL A 75 -5.00 -2.05 -7.26
N ASP A 76 -3.82 -1.91 -6.66
CA ASP A 76 -2.81 -0.92 -6.99
C ASP A 76 -1.79 -1.58 -7.91
N TYR A 77 -1.64 -1.07 -9.13
CA TYR A 77 -0.65 -1.54 -10.08
C TYR A 77 0.36 -0.43 -10.39
N ASP A 78 1.66 -0.71 -10.23
CA ASP A 78 2.68 0.18 -10.76
C ASP A 78 2.88 -0.10 -12.27
N PRO A 79 2.63 0.87 -13.16
CA PRO A 79 2.84 0.68 -14.58
C PRO A 79 4.26 0.24 -14.93
N ALA A 80 5.31 0.54 -14.15
CA ALA A 80 6.71 0.24 -14.49
C ALA A 80 6.98 -1.25 -14.80
N ARG A 81 6.13 -2.17 -14.33
CA ARG A 81 6.14 -3.61 -14.67
C ARG A 81 5.89 -3.94 -16.13
N LEU A 82 5.17 -3.08 -16.88
CA LEU A 82 4.82 -3.28 -18.30
C LEU A 82 5.22 -2.06 -19.14
N PRO A 83 6.53 -1.86 -19.39
CA PRO A 83 7.06 -0.65 -20.00
C PRO A 83 7.01 -0.63 -21.54
N THR A 84 6.81 -1.77 -22.20
CA THR A 84 7.11 -1.94 -23.64
C THR A 84 5.98 -1.46 -24.54
N CYS A 85 4.74 -1.93 -24.31
CA CYS A 85 3.62 -1.61 -25.19
C CYS A 85 2.97 -0.28 -24.81
N ARG A 86 3.59 0.82 -25.27
CA ARG A 86 3.29 2.21 -24.88
C ARG A 86 3.26 3.22 -26.03
N ALA A 87 2.73 2.84 -27.19
CA ALA A 87 2.61 3.77 -28.32
C ALA A 87 1.91 5.10 -27.96
N GLN A 88 2.34 6.19 -28.58
CA GLN A 88 1.74 7.52 -28.49
C GLN A 88 1.02 7.88 -29.79
N TYR A 89 0.01 8.76 -29.72
CA TYR A 89 -0.75 9.22 -30.87
C TYR A 89 -1.17 10.69 -30.73
N ALA A 90 -0.85 11.50 -31.73
CA ALA A 90 -1.13 12.94 -31.76
C ALA A 90 -0.73 13.65 -30.45
N GLY A 91 0.48 13.41 -29.95
CA GLY A 91 1.05 13.98 -28.71
C GLY A 91 0.58 13.34 -27.39
N GLY A 92 -0.57 12.66 -27.39
CA GLY A 92 -1.08 11.94 -26.23
C GLY A 92 -0.56 10.50 -26.17
N ASP A 93 -0.69 9.88 -25.01
CA ASP A 93 -0.50 8.44 -24.83
C ASP A 93 -1.65 7.68 -25.48
N ALA A 94 -1.35 6.55 -26.11
CA ALA A 94 -2.29 5.73 -26.88
C ALA A 94 -2.21 4.24 -26.50
N TRP A 95 -1.94 3.99 -25.22
CA TRP A 95 -1.86 2.70 -24.55
C TRP A 95 -2.75 2.67 -23.32
N SER A 96 -2.99 1.51 -22.73
CA SER A 96 -3.62 1.36 -21.41
C SER A 96 -3.21 0.02 -20.77
N ILE A 97 -3.10 -0.01 -19.43
CA ILE A 97 -2.98 -1.25 -18.66
C ILE A 97 -4.29 -1.52 -17.94
N ASN A 98 -4.73 -2.78 -18.01
CA ASN A 98 -5.91 -3.27 -17.32
C ASN A 98 -5.52 -4.44 -16.42
N VAL A 99 -6.18 -4.56 -15.27
CA VAL A 99 -6.28 -5.84 -14.57
C VAL A 99 -7.39 -6.66 -15.23
N GLU A 100 -7.07 -7.88 -15.61
CA GLU A 100 -8.02 -8.91 -15.95
C GLU A 100 -8.09 -9.90 -14.79
N TYR A 101 -9.30 -10.34 -14.44
CA TYR A 101 -9.51 -11.18 -13.28
C TYR A 101 -10.64 -12.18 -13.46
N ARG A 102 -10.65 -13.22 -12.64
CA ARG A 102 -11.80 -14.10 -12.45
C ARG A 102 -11.87 -14.61 -11.03
N VAL A 103 -13.07 -14.84 -10.54
CA VAL A 103 -13.35 -15.48 -9.25
C VAL A 103 -13.69 -16.94 -9.53
N ASP A 104 -13.15 -17.85 -8.73
CA ASP A 104 -13.43 -19.30 -8.75
C ASP A 104 -13.37 -19.95 -10.16
N GLY A 105 -12.41 -19.49 -10.98
CA GLY A 105 -12.19 -19.99 -12.34
C GLY A 105 -13.21 -19.52 -13.40
N GLY A 106 -14.20 -18.69 -13.01
CA GLY A 106 -15.30 -18.22 -13.86
C GLY A 106 -14.94 -17.21 -14.95
N THR A 107 -15.95 -16.50 -15.46
CA THR A 107 -15.84 -15.58 -16.61
C THR A 107 -14.87 -14.42 -16.32
N VAL A 108 -13.90 -14.23 -17.23
CA VAL A 108 -12.93 -13.12 -17.16
C VAL A 108 -13.63 -11.77 -17.17
N GLN A 109 -13.35 -10.97 -16.14
CA GLN A 109 -13.73 -9.57 -16.00
C GLN A 109 -12.48 -8.69 -16.21
N ARG A 110 -12.68 -7.37 -16.39
CA ARG A 110 -11.60 -6.40 -16.61
C ARG A 110 -11.88 -5.08 -15.89
N GLN A 111 -10.85 -4.47 -15.32
CA GLN A 111 -10.87 -3.10 -14.81
C GLN A 111 -9.61 -2.33 -15.25
N PRO A 112 -9.68 -1.01 -15.50
CA PRO A 112 -8.51 -0.21 -15.81
C PRO A 112 -7.64 0.00 -14.54
N VAL A 113 -6.32 -0.13 -14.68
CA VAL A 113 -5.35 0.33 -13.66
C VAL A 113 -4.56 1.56 -14.13
N THR A 114 -4.83 2.02 -15.36
CA THR A 114 -4.41 3.34 -15.85
C THR A 114 -5.58 4.05 -16.53
N GLN A 115 -5.73 5.35 -16.27
CA GLN A 115 -6.70 6.23 -16.92
C GLN A 115 -6.01 7.45 -17.52
N LEU A 116 -6.48 7.88 -18.69
CA LEU A 116 -5.95 9.05 -19.39
C LEU A 116 -6.36 10.34 -18.67
N ASP A 117 -5.38 11.19 -18.34
CA ASP A 117 -5.57 12.48 -17.69
C ASP A 117 -5.95 13.61 -18.69
N SER A 118 -6.17 14.82 -18.16
CA SER A 118 -6.46 16.01 -18.97
C SER A 118 -5.32 16.45 -19.89
N ASN A 119 -4.07 16.07 -19.59
CA ASN A 119 -2.89 16.30 -20.42
C ASN A 119 -2.70 15.21 -21.49
N ARG A 120 -3.63 14.25 -21.57
CA ARG A 120 -3.59 13.07 -22.44
C ARG A 120 -2.41 12.14 -22.14
N LYS A 121 -2.07 11.98 -20.86
CA LYS A 121 -1.08 11.01 -20.34
C LYS A 121 -1.76 9.95 -19.48
N GLN A 122 -1.25 8.72 -19.52
CA GLN A 122 -1.81 7.62 -18.72
C GLN A 122 -1.33 7.74 -17.27
N ALA A 123 -2.25 8.09 -16.38
CA ALA A 123 -2.04 8.10 -14.94
C ALA A 123 -2.47 6.75 -14.33
N LYS A 124 -1.75 6.29 -13.31
CA LYS A 124 -2.13 5.14 -12.47
C LYS A 124 -3.44 5.42 -11.73
N VAL A 125 -4.34 4.45 -11.70
CA VAL A 125 -5.57 4.47 -10.89
C VAL A 125 -5.74 3.16 -10.11
N LEU A 126 -6.51 3.19 -9.03
CA LEU A 126 -6.92 1.97 -8.32
C LEU A 126 -8.05 1.28 -9.09
N ALA A 127 -7.90 -0.02 -9.33
CA ALA A 127 -9.00 -0.86 -9.80
C ALA A 127 -9.78 -1.44 -8.62
N SER A 128 -11.10 -1.54 -8.76
CA SER A 128 -12.01 -2.15 -7.77
C SER A 128 -12.47 -3.52 -8.27
N VAL A 129 -12.10 -4.58 -7.54
CA VAL A 129 -12.45 -5.97 -7.85
C VAL A 129 -13.50 -6.46 -6.83
N PRO A 130 -14.80 -6.41 -7.17
CA PRO A 130 -15.86 -6.92 -6.30
C PRO A 130 -15.83 -8.46 -6.24
N LEU A 131 -16.06 -9.01 -5.04
CA LEU A 131 -16.14 -10.44 -4.78
C LEU A 131 -17.55 -10.82 -4.31
N ALA A 132 -18.07 -11.93 -4.85
CA ALA A 132 -19.36 -12.48 -4.45
C ALA A 132 -19.32 -13.07 -3.02
N ALA A 133 -20.49 -13.36 -2.44
CA ALA A 133 -20.60 -13.89 -1.07
C ALA A 133 -20.15 -15.37 -0.93
N ASP A 134 -20.09 -16.09 -2.05
CA ASP A 134 -19.62 -17.47 -2.17
C ASP A 134 -18.16 -17.60 -2.61
N ALA A 135 -17.49 -16.51 -2.98
CA ALA A 135 -16.12 -16.50 -3.51
C ALA A 135 -15.09 -17.27 -2.64
N HIS A 136 -14.21 -18.05 -3.29
CA HIS A 136 -13.12 -18.82 -2.64
C HIS A 136 -11.70 -18.39 -3.06
N GLU A 137 -11.48 -18.04 -4.32
CA GLU A 137 -10.20 -17.56 -4.87
C GLU A 137 -10.45 -16.47 -5.92
N VAL A 138 -9.59 -15.44 -5.94
CA VAL A 138 -9.50 -14.50 -7.07
C VAL A 138 -8.17 -14.66 -7.80
N GLU A 139 -8.25 -14.87 -9.12
CA GLU A 139 -7.11 -14.80 -10.04
C GLU A 139 -6.99 -13.40 -10.63
N LEU A 140 -5.78 -12.82 -10.61
CA LEU A 140 -5.43 -11.54 -11.25
C LEU A 140 -4.28 -11.73 -12.26
N TRP A 141 -4.35 -11.04 -13.40
CA TRP A 141 -3.22 -10.79 -14.30
C TRP A 141 -3.40 -9.43 -14.98
N PHE A 142 -2.34 -8.89 -15.56
CA PHE A 142 -2.37 -7.56 -16.17
C PHE A 142 -1.98 -7.60 -17.64
N VAL A 143 -2.63 -6.74 -18.42
CA VAL A 143 -2.43 -6.63 -19.86
C VAL A 143 -2.17 -5.16 -20.20
N SER A 144 -0.99 -4.85 -20.74
CA SER A 144 -0.80 -3.61 -21.49
C SER A 144 -1.20 -3.84 -22.94
N GLY A 145 -1.89 -2.87 -23.53
CA GLY A 145 -2.24 -2.85 -24.95
C GLY A 145 -2.19 -1.44 -25.51
N ASP A 146 -1.73 -1.30 -26.75
CA ASP A 146 -1.63 0.00 -27.42
C ASP A 146 -2.24 0.05 -28.83
N ARG A 147 -2.36 1.28 -29.34
CA ARG A 147 -2.94 1.59 -30.66
C ARG A 147 -2.15 1.01 -31.85
N ALA A 148 -0.91 0.57 -31.66
CA ALA A 148 -0.14 -0.12 -32.69
C ALA A 148 -0.40 -1.64 -32.71
N GLY A 149 -1.18 -2.16 -31.74
CA GLY A 149 -1.46 -3.59 -31.59
C GLY A 149 -0.43 -4.34 -30.74
N CYS A 150 0.50 -3.63 -30.09
CA CYS A 150 1.43 -4.23 -29.13
C CYS A 150 0.63 -4.75 -27.92
N ARG A 151 0.99 -5.94 -27.41
CA ARG A 151 0.46 -6.49 -26.15
C ARG A 151 1.59 -7.02 -25.27
N GLU A 152 1.51 -6.69 -23.98
CA GLU A 152 2.45 -7.09 -22.93
C GLU A 152 1.67 -7.64 -21.74
N TYR A 153 2.22 -8.60 -21.01
CA TYR A 153 1.50 -9.33 -19.96
C TYR A 153 2.31 -9.46 -18.68
N ASP A 154 1.65 -9.21 -17.55
CA ASP A 154 2.11 -9.56 -16.23
C ASP A 154 1.14 -10.58 -15.63
N SER A 155 1.43 -11.85 -15.92
CA SER A 155 0.61 -13.01 -15.58
C SER A 155 1.38 -14.04 -14.75
N ARG A 156 2.48 -13.64 -14.11
CA ARG A 156 3.41 -14.55 -13.39
C ARG A 156 3.79 -15.75 -14.27
N TYR A 157 4.27 -15.47 -15.49
CA TYR A 157 4.59 -16.48 -16.54
C TYR A 157 3.42 -17.41 -16.91
N GLY A 158 2.18 -16.91 -16.87
CA GLY A 158 0.96 -17.66 -17.19
C GLY A 158 0.34 -18.43 -16.03
N ALA A 159 0.93 -18.42 -14.83
CA ALA A 159 0.33 -19.02 -13.63
C ALA A 159 -0.79 -18.18 -13.00
N ASN A 160 -0.85 -16.89 -13.37
CA ASN A 160 -1.58 -15.80 -12.73
C ASN A 160 -1.17 -15.56 -11.26
N TYR A 161 -1.63 -14.45 -10.71
CA TYR A 161 -1.60 -14.18 -9.28
C TYR A 161 -2.88 -14.70 -8.65
N ARG A 162 -2.77 -15.52 -7.61
CA ARG A 162 -3.91 -16.17 -6.94
C ARG A 162 -3.97 -15.72 -5.49
N PHE A 163 -5.15 -15.32 -5.04
CA PHE A 163 -5.38 -14.88 -3.67
C PHE A 163 -6.59 -15.61 -3.09
N PRO A 164 -6.42 -16.32 -1.95
CA PRO A 164 -7.55 -16.96 -1.28
C PRO A 164 -8.49 -15.91 -0.69
N VAL A 165 -9.78 -16.23 -0.69
CA VAL A 165 -10.85 -15.39 -0.16
C VAL A 165 -11.35 -16.00 1.16
N ALA A 166 -11.30 -15.22 2.23
CA ALA A 166 -11.85 -15.60 3.54
C ALA A 166 -13.38 -15.44 3.58
N ARG A 167 -14.01 -16.03 4.58
CA ARG A 167 -15.46 -15.98 4.86
C ARG A 167 -15.69 -15.63 6.32
#